data_AF-A0A5Q0CDV3-F1
#
_entry.id   AF-A0A5Q0CDV3-F1
#
_cell.length_a   1.000
_cell.length_b   1.000
_cell.length_c   1.000
_cell.angle_alpha   90.00
_cell.angle_beta   90.00
_cell.angle_gamma   90.00
#
_symmetry.space_group_name_H-M   'P 1'
#
loop_
_entity.id
_entity.type
_entity.pdbx_description
1 polymer ?
#
loop_
_entity_poly.entity_id
_entity_poly.type
_entity_poly.pdbx_seq_one_letter_code
_entity_poly.pdbx_strand_id
1 'polypeptide(L)'
;MGDSTRDVIIAFDLDDLPILPIDFIWIKPNDPTWNDFGHVSRAIISRVANREINYEYLAKVAFFDEESQRFIGVGNALDQRRRIPISTDRDHVFSLAYSQEMYRHVIRSLGVDEGVELLQSTNDLVAIAGTPSRRDFERRALASDAFKYSLARESEAYYALKNSKPILRGLDQEDVSSGPKSVRIEMSNQQQGIVEVDFAFNHDSGIPKRTCVLIGKNGVGKSSALGTVARKALIGIQRDASSEDDRVVASRVLAFTPGNEFTGTFPSENWKNPATYYKRFSTSRLRHSSSGNTASASIVELARNDRMIAEKTRLAIFMKAVFAINRPEEIVFRSQSSKECIFLAHLRHSSEQRRLGLLFDINQSVEPGRVSSGRFYHLSTGEVRFIKLLAQACMFIENGSLILLDEPETHLHPNFVARLMSALESLLSDTGSCAIVATHSVYVVREVFHDQVLVVEKDDDGKVNVRVPGMRTFGADISSISSFIFGEDGQSFLADDTVKRLIASHSSFDEIKEKYGSYLSREVLSVIRDAFR
;
A
#
# COMPACT_ATOMS: atom_id res chain seq x y z
N MET A 1 7.34 -33.28 -30.88
CA MET A 1 6.37 -33.06 -31.98
C MET A 1 5.13 -33.83 -31.65
N GLY A 2 4.07 -33.09 -31.30
CA GLY A 2 2.77 -33.54 -30.87
C GLY A 2 2.06 -32.26 -30.46
N ASP A 3 1.40 -31.63 -31.42
CA ASP A 3 0.65 -30.39 -31.22
C ASP A 3 -0.58 -30.74 -30.38
N SER A 4 -0.43 -30.79 -29.05
CA SER A 4 -1.55 -30.98 -28.13
C SER A 4 -2.22 -29.62 -27.89
N THR A 5 -2.82 -29.06 -28.93
CA THR A 5 -3.80 -27.99 -28.77
C THR A 5 -4.95 -28.58 -27.96
N ARG A 6 -4.97 -28.34 -26.64
CA ARG A 6 -6.14 -28.66 -25.82
C ARG A 6 -7.32 -27.88 -26.41
N ASP A 7 -8.42 -28.58 -26.69
CA ASP A 7 -9.65 -27.95 -27.16
C ASP A 7 -10.12 -26.92 -26.12
N VAL A 8 -10.60 -25.78 -26.59
CA VAL A 8 -11.20 -24.75 -25.75
C VAL A 8 -12.72 -24.91 -25.86
N ILE A 9 -13.38 -25.09 -24.72
CA ILE A 9 -14.83 -25.20 -24.65
C ILE A 9 -15.36 -24.01 -23.87
N ILE A 10 -16.28 -23.26 -24.47
CA ILE A 10 -16.99 -22.16 -23.82
C ILE A 10 -18.41 -22.64 -23.54
N ALA A 11 -18.81 -22.72 -22.27
CA ALA A 11 -20.14 -23.21 -21.86
C ALA A 11 -20.51 -22.74 -20.45
N PHE A 12 -21.80 -22.61 -20.15
CA PHE A 12 -22.27 -22.33 -18.78
C PHE A 12 -22.24 -23.58 -17.89
N ASP A 13 -22.59 -24.72 -18.48
CA ASP A 13 -22.57 -26.04 -17.85
C ASP A 13 -21.88 -27.05 -18.79
N LEU A 14 -21.17 -28.02 -18.22
CA LEU A 14 -20.55 -29.11 -18.96
C LEU A 14 -21.56 -30.21 -19.30
N ASP A 15 -22.68 -30.30 -18.56
CA ASP A 15 -23.77 -31.25 -18.83
C ASP A 15 -24.48 -30.96 -20.17
N ASP A 16 -24.33 -29.76 -20.71
CA ASP A 16 -24.88 -29.34 -22.01
C ASP A 16 -24.11 -29.94 -23.21
N LEU A 17 -23.00 -30.63 -22.98
CA LEU A 17 -22.17 -31.23 -24.03
C LEU A 17 -22.55 -32.70 -24.26
N PRO A 18 -22.79 -33.11 -25.53
CA PRO A 18 -23.14 -34.50 -25.84
C PRO A 18 -21.97 -35.48 -25.61
N ILE A 19 -20.72 -35.01 -25.75
CA ILE A 19 -19.50 -35.80 -25.52
C ILE A 19 -18.44 -34.88 -24.90
N LEU A 20 -17.99 -35.20 -23.69
CA LEU A 20 -16.90 -34.49 -23.00
C LEU A 20 -15.53 -35.06 -23.40
N PRO A 21 -14.62 -34.22 -23.93
CA PRO A 21 -13.23 -34.60 -24.14
C PRO A 21 -12.54 -35.01 -22.83
N ILE A 22 -11.44 -35.75 -22.94
CA ILE A 22 -10.68 -36.24 -21.77
C ILE A 22 -9.93 -35.06 -21.11
N ASP A 23 -9.22 -34.27 -21.92
CA ASP A 23 -8.44 -33.11 -21.48
C ASP A 23 -8.78 -31.88 -22.32
N PHE A 24 -9.22 -30.79 -21.69
CA PHE A 24 -9.61 -29.56 -22.39
C PHE A 24 -9.56 -28.34 -21.46
N ILE A 25 -9.69 -27.14 -22.04
CA ILE A 25 -9.82 -25.89 -21.29
C ILE A 25 -11.27 -25.47 -21.31
N TRP A 26 -11.88 -25.36 -20.13
CA TRP A 26 -13.24 -24.89 -19.99
C TRP A 26 -13.25 -23.40 -19.62
N ILE A 27 -13.95 -22.60 -20.42
CA ILE A 27 -14.18 -21.18 -20.16
C ILE A 27 -15.66 -21.01 -19.83
N LYS A 28 -15.93 -20.78 -18.55
CA LYS A 28 -17.28 -20.54 -18.04
C LYS A 28 -17.51 -19.05 -17.84
N PRO A 29 -18.40 -18.39 -18.61
CA PRO A 29 -18.74 -17.00 -18.33
C PRO A 29 -19.28 -16.84 -16.91
N ASN A 30 -18.68 -15.91 -16.17
CA ASN A 30 -18.97 -15.65 -14.77
C ASN A 30 -19.76 -14.34 -14.67
N ASP A 31 -20.97 -14.43 -14.12
CA ASP A 31 -21.93 -13.32 -13.99
C ASP A 31 -22.36 -12.68 -15.33
N PRO A 32 -23.34 -13.29 -16.05
CA PRO A 32 -23.87 -12.76 -17.30
C PRO A 32 -24.65 -11.44 -17.14
N THR A 33 -24.90 -10.97 -15.92
CA THR A 33 -25.57 -9.69 -15.67
C THR A 33 -24.61 -8.50 -15.71
N TRP A 34 -23.30 -8.74 -15.63
CA TRP A 34 -22.27 -7.71 -15.67
C TRP A 34 -21.90 -7.34 -17.12
N ASN A 35 -22.41 -6.20 -17.58
CA ASN A 35 -22.23 -5.71 -18.95
C ASN A 35 -21.22 -4.53 -19.01
N ASP A 36 -19.97 -4.79 -19.44
CA ASP A 36 -18.96 -3.76 -19.67
C ASP A 36 -19.15 -3.12 -21.06
N PHE A 37 -20.03 -2.12 -21.17
CA PHE A 37 -20.27 -1.39 -22.44
C PHE A 37 -20.64 -2.27 -23.64
N GLY A 38 -21.44 -3.31 -23.41
CA GLY A 38 -21.83 -4.31 -24.41
C GLY A 38 -21.02 -5.61 -24.33
N HIS A 39 -19.97 -5.69 -23.50
CA HIS A 39 -19.11 -6.86 -23.39
C HIS A 39 -19.28 -7.61 -22.07
N VAL A 40 -19.68 -8.89 -22.14
CA VAL A 40 -19.71 -9.85 -21.04
C VAL A 40 -18.48 -10.74 -21.17
N SER A 41 -17.35 -10.30 -20.58
CA SER A 41 -16.04 -10.95 -20.73
C SER A 41 -15.58 -11.72 -19.50
N ARG A 42 -16.22 -11.51 -18.35
CA ARG A 42 -15.85 -12.15 -17.09
C ARG A 42 -16.03 -13.67 -17.21
N ALA A 43 -15.01 -14.45 -16.83
CA ALA A 43 -15.06 -15.89 -16.90
C ALA A 43 -14.18 -16.57 -15.85
N ILE A 44 -14.52 -17.82 -15.55
CA ILE A 44 -13.65 -18.77 -14.87
C ILE A 44 -13.02 -19.64 -15.96
N ILE A 45 -11.69 -19.67 -16.01
CA ILE A 45 -10.93 -20.59 -16.88
C ILE A 45 -10.55 -21.79 -16.02
N SER A 46 -10.93 -22.98 -16.46
CA SER A 46 -10.67 -24.24 -15.77
C SER A 46 -9.86 -25.18 -16.64
N ARG A 47 -8.80 -25.76 -16.08
CA ARG A 47 -8.07 -26.87 -16.71
C ARG A 47 -8.78 -28.17 -16.32
N VAL A 48 -9.38 -28.83 -17.30
CA VAL A 48 -10.02 -30.14 -17.10
C VAL A 48 -9.06 -31.20 -17.61
N ALA A 49 -8.74 -32.18 -16.76
CA ALA A 49 -7.99 -33.36 -17.18
C ALA A 49 -8.63 -34.62 -16.58
N ASN A 50 -8.63 -35.72 -17.31
CA ASN A 50 -9.34 -36.95 -16.93
C ASN A 50 -10.82 -36.70 -16.55
N ARG A 51 -11.48 -35.71 -17.17
CA ARG A 51 -12.86 -35.25 -16.87
C ARG A 51 -13.07 -34.67 -15.46
N GLU A 52 -12.01 -34.32 -14.75
CA GLU A 52 -12.07 -33.60 -13.48
C GLU A 52 -11.46 -32.20 -13.63
N ILE A 53 -12.00 -31.24 -12.88
CA ILE A 53 -11.44 -29.88 -12.83
C ILE A 53 -10.20 -29.92 -11.94
N ASN A 54 -9.03 -29.78 -12.53
CA ASN A 54 -7.76 -29.82 -11.80
C ASN A 54 -7.41 -28.47 -11.19
N TYR A 55 -7.76 -27.39 -11.88
CA TYR A 55 -7.42 -26.03 -11.46
C TYR A 55 -8.33 -25.02 -12.15
N GLU A 56 -8.68 -23.95 -11.44
CA GLU A 56 -9.49 -22.87 -11.97
C GLU A 56 -8.97 -21.50 -11.51
N TYR A 57 -9.18 -20.48 -12.34
CA TYR A 57 -8.87 -19.11 -12.01
C TYR A 57 -9.77 -18.11 -12.72
N LEU A 58 -9.90 -16.91 -12.14
CA LEU A 58 -10.72 -15.84 -12.71
C LEU A 58 -9.93 -15.05 -13.75
N ALA A 59 -10.54 -14.84 -14.91
CA ALA A 59 -10.01 -14.00 -15.97
C ALA A 59 -11.11 -13.26 -16.73
N LYS A 60 -10.71 -12.24 -17.49
CA LYS A 60 -11.56 -11.69 -18.54
C LYS A 60 -11.14 -12.31 -19.87
N VAL A 61 -12.10 -12.79 -20.64
CA VAL A 61 -11.88 -13.53 -21.89
C VAL A 61 -12.72 -12.92 -22.99
N ALA A 62 -12.10 -12.75 -24.15
CA ALA A 62 -12.77 -12.37 -25.38
C ALA A 62 -12.69 -13.52 -26.40
N PHE A 63 -13.75 -13.66 -27.19
CA PHE A 63 -13.91 -14.62 -28.26
C PHE A 63 -13.91 -13.88 -29.61
N PHE A 64 -13.24 -14.43 -30.61
CA PHE A 64 -13.24 -13.93 -31.98
C PHE A 64 -14.48 -14.45 -32.70
N ASP A 65 -15.43 -13.57 -32.95
CA ASP A 65 -16.61 -13.89 -33.73
C ASP A 65 -16.31 -13.75 -35.23
N GLU A 66 -16.42 -14.87 -35.95
CA GLU A 66 -16.17 -14.93 -37.40
C GLU A 66 -17.23 -14.17 -38.20
N GLU A 67 -18.47 -14.09 -37.72
CA GLU A 67 -19.54 -13.39 -38.44
C GLU A 67 -19.32 -11.87 -38.45
N SER A 68 -19.01 -11.29 -37.28
CA SER A 68 -18.73 -9.86 -37.16
C SER A 68 -17.27 -9.47 -37.41
N GLN A 69 -16.37 -10.45 -37.57
CA GLN A 69 -14.92 -10.26 -37.71
C GLN A 69 -14.32 -9.43 -36.57
N ARG A 70 -14.85 -9.59 -35.34
CA ARG A 70 -14.47 -8.81 -34.16
C ARG A 70 -14.37 -9.68 -32.92
N PHE A 71 -13.60 -9.19 -31.94
CA PHE A 71 -13.57 -9.78 -30.62
C PHE A 71 -14.75 -9.27 -29.78
N ILE A 72 -15.51 -10.22 -29.20
CA ILE A 72 -16.63 -9.99 -28.29
C ILE A 72 -16.36 -10.67 -26.95
N GLY A 73 -17.11 -10.34 -25.90
CA GLY A 73 -16.98 -11.07 -24.64
C GLY A 73 -17.47 -12.51 -24.79
N VAL A 74 -16.84 -13.46 -24.09
CA VAL A 74 -17.25 -14.89 -24.16
C VAL A 74 -18.71 -15.12 -23.75
N GLY A 75 -19.25 -14.33 -22.84
CA GLY A 75 -20.68 -14.37 -22.49
C GLY A 75 -21.57 -13.90 -23.64
N ASN A 76 -21.15 -12.86 -24.38
CA ASN A 76 -21.88 -12.42 -25.57
C ASN A 76 -21.91 -13.50 -26.65
N ALA A 77 -20.80 -14.22 -26.84
CA ALA A 77 -20.70 -15.28 -27.83
C ALA A 77 -21.70 -16.41 -27.55
N LEU A 78 -21.84 -16.82 -26.28
CA LEU A 78 -22.85 -17.79 -25.87
C LEU A 78 -24.27 -17.27 -26.05
N ASP A 79 -24.56 -16.03 -25.63
CA ASP A 79 -25.90 -15.47 -25.76
C ASP A 79 -26.35 -15.35 -27.23
N GLN A 80 -25.45 -14.96 -28.14
CA GLN A 80 -25.71 -14.94 -29.59
C GLN A 80 -26.07 -16.34 -30.14
N ARG A 81 -25.46 -17.39 -29.59
CA ARG A 81 -25.72 -18.78 -29.95
C ARG A 81 -26.80 -19.45 -29.09
N ARG A 82 -27.65 -18.67 -28.42
CA ARG A 82 -28.74 -19.18 -27.55
C ARG A 82 -28.23 -20.15 -26.47
N ARG A 83 -27.04 -19.87 -25.93
CA ARG A 83 -26.33 -20.63 -24.88
C ARG A 83 -25.88 -22.04 -25.28
N ILE A 84 -25.85 -22.34 -26.57
CA ILE A 84 -25.27 -23.60 -27.07
C ILE A 84 -23.75 -23.55 -26.83
N PRO A 85 -23.15 -24.60 -26.23
CA PRO A 85 -21.71 -24.69 -26.02
C PRO A 85 -20.90 -24.46 -27.31
N ILE A 86 -19.77 -23.76 -27.18
CA ILE A 86 -18.87 -23.48 -28.30
C ILE A 86 -17.61 -24.31 -28.10
N SER A 87 -17.39 -25.28 -28.99
CA SER A 87 -16.09 -25.94 -29.13
C SER A 87 -15.23 -25.13 -30.10
N THR A 88 -14.05 -24.71 -29.65
CA THR A 88 -13.14 -23.86 -30.41
C THR A 88 -11.69 -24.18 -30.05
N ASP A 89 -10.76 -23.41 -30.59
CA ASP A 89 -9.35 -23.50 -30.29
C ASP A 89 -8.85 -22.22 -29.60
N ARG A 90 -7.59 -22.24 -29.19
CA ARG A 90 -6.95 -21.08 -28.57
C ARG A 90 -6.90 -19.86 -29.48
N ASP A 91 -6.82 -20.02 -30.80
CA ASP A 91 -6.67 -18.92 -31.76
C ASP A 91 -7.93 -18.06 -31.90
N HIS A 92 -9.06 -18.52 -31.35
CA HIS A 92 -10.31 -17.77 -31.29
C HIS A 92 -10.53 -17.09 -29.95
N VAL A 93 -9.65 -17.26 -28.97
CA VAL A 93 -9.82 -16.64 -27.64
C VAL A 93 -8.57 -15.89 -27.23
N PHE A 94 -8.75 -14.86 -26.41
CA PHE A 94 -7.65 -14.30 -25.63
C PHE A 94 -8.13 -13.94 -24.23
N SER A 95 -7.25 -14.13 -23.25
CA SER A 95 -7.54 -13.84 -21.85
C SER A 95 -6.65 -12.74 -21.28
N LEU A 96 -7.10 -12.19 -20.17
CA LEU A 96 -6.31 -11.38 -19.26
C LEU A 96 -6.78 -11.66 -17.84
N ALA A 97 -5.88 -12.15 -16.97
CA ALA A 97 -6.21 -12.36 -15.56
C ALA A 97 -6.53 -11.01 -14.86
N TYR A 98 -7.39 -11.05 -13.84
CA TYR A 98 -7.91 -9.85 -13.18
C TYR A 98 -6.85 -9.01 -12.47
N SER A 99 -5.79 -9.66 -12.00
CA SER A 99 -4.77 -9.01 -11.19
C SER A 99 -3.44 -9.73 -11.33
N GLN A 100 -2.37 -9.05 -10.92
CA GLN A 100 -1.04 -9.65 -10.81
C GLN A 100 -1.03 -10.84 -9.84
N GLU A 101 -1.84 -10.80 -8.79
CA GLU A 101 -1.96 -11.88 -7.81
C GLU A 101 -2.55 -13.16 -8.41
N MET A 102 -3.45 -13.04 -9.39
CA MET A 102 -4.00 -14.20 -10.09
C MET A 102 -2.90 -14.95 -10.86
N TYR A 103 -2.01 -14.22 -11.55
CA TYR A 103 -0.84 -14.84 -12.19
C TYR A 103 0.07 -15.54 -11.19
N ARG A 104 0.27 -14.95 -9.99
CA ARG A 104 1.05 -15.62 -8.93
C ARG A 104 0.38 -16.90 -8.47
N HIS A 105 -0.94 -16.90 -8.26
CA HIS A 105 -1.66 -18.09 -7.82
C HIS A 105 -1.56 -19.23 -8.84
N VAL A 106 -1.67 -18.91 -10.14
CA VAL A 106 -1.48 -19.87 -11.24
C VAL A 106 -0.08 -20.49 -11.19
N ILE A 107 0.97 -19.66 -11.14
CA ILE A 107 2.36 -20.13 -11.15
C ILE A 107 2.73 -20.89 -9.86
N ARG A 108 2.20 -20.49 -8.69
CA ARG A 108 2.44 -21.19 -7.42
C ARG A 108 1.79 -22.57 -7.37
N SER A 109 0.56 -22.66 -7.85
CA SER A 109 -0.23 -23.90 -7.74
C SER A 109 0.19 -24.94 -8.77
N LEU A 110 0.57 -24.51 -9.97
CA LEU A 110 0.91 -25.40 -11.09
C LEU A 110 2.41 -25.48 -11.38
N GLY A 111 3.21 -24.58 -10.82
CA GLY A 111 4.59 -24.37 -11.25
C GLY A 111 4.68 -23.51 -12.52
N VAL A 112 5.91 -23.10 -12.84
CA VAL A 112 6.18 -22.17 -13.96
C VAL A 112 5.77 -22.78 -15.29
N ASP A 113 6.21 -23.99 -15.56
CA ASP A 113 6.01 -24.63 -16.86
C ASP A 113 4.53 -24.89 -17.13
N GLU A 114 3.84 -25.58 -16.22
CA GLU A 114 2.40 -25.89 -16.40
C GLU A 114 1.51 -24.65 -16.29
N GLY A 115 1.86 -23.69 -15.42
CA GLY A 115 1.11 -22.44 -15.27
C GLY A 115 1.21 -21.56 -16.51
N VAL A 116 2.39 -21.45 -17.12
CA VAL A 116 2.57 -20.74 -18.40
C VAL A 116 1.86 -21.48 -19.53
N GLU A 117 1.93 -22.81 -19.58
CA GLU A 117 1.20 -23.62 -20.56
C GLU A 117 -0.32 -23.37 -20.48
N LEU A 118 -0.88 -23.34 -19.26
CA LEU A 118 -2.29 -23.02 -19.03
C LEU A 118 -2.63 -21.62 -19.56
N LEU A 119 -1.83 -20.60 -19.25
CA LEU A 119 -2.08 -19.24 -19.73
C LEU A 119 -1.95 -19.12 -21.26
N GLN A 120 -1.01 -19.85 -21.87
CA GLN A 120 -0.85 -19.89 -23.32
C GLN A 120 -2.01 -20.61 -24.02
N SER A 121 -2.68 -21.54 -23.33
CA SER A 121 -3.84 -22.27 -23.88
C SER A 121 -5.05 -21.37 -24.14
N THR A 122 -5.13 -20.21 -23.48
CA THR A 122 -6.16 -19.19 -23.72
C THR A 122 -5.61 -17.91 -24.34
N ASN A 123 -4.41 -17.98 -24.94
CA ASN A 123 -3.66 -16.83 -25.48
C ASN A 123 -3.67 -15.63 -24.51
N ASP A 124 -3.36 -15.89 -23.24
CA ASP A 124 -3.29 -14.83 -22.23
C ASP A 124 -2.28 -13.75 -22.64
N LEU A 125 -2.73 -12.49 -22.63
CA LEU A 125 -1.96 -11.36 -23.16
C LEU A 125 -0.61 -11.17 -22.47
N VAL A 126 -0.46 -11.53 -21.19
CA VAL A 126 0.84 -11.47 -20.51
C VAL A 126 1.74 -12.60 -20.98
N ALA A 127 1.18 -13.81 -21.13
CA ALA A 127 1.93 -15.00 -21.51
C ALA A 127 2.41 -14.97 -22.96
N ILE A 128 1.59 -14.45 -23.89
CA ILE A 128 1.95 -14.39 -25.31
C ILE A 128 2.81 -13.17 -25.66
N ALA A 129 2.87 -12.16 -24.79
CA ALA A 129 3.53 -10.87 -25.06
C ALA A 129 4.95 -11.06 -25.60
N GLY A 130 5.22 -10.54 -26.81
CA GLY A 130 6.55 -10.59 -27.41
C GLY A 130 6.96 -11.94 -28.00
N THR A 131 6.08 -12.93 -28.04
CA THR A 131 6.30 -14.20 -28.74
C THR A 131 6.19 -13.97 -30.26
N PRO A 132 7.25 -14.25 -31.06
CA PRO A 132 7.26 -13.94 -32.50
C PRO A 132 6.08 -14.49 -33.29
N SER A 133 5.66 -15.73 -33.01
CA SER A 133 4.53 -16.39 -33.68
C SER A 133 3.16 -15.79 -33.33
N ARG A 134 3.07 -14.97 -32.28
CA ARG A 134 1.81 -14.39 -31.79
C ARG A 134 1.69 -12.88 -31.96
N ARG A 135 2.69 -12.20 -32.52
CA ARG A 135 2.71 -10.73 -32.62
C ARG A 135 1.50 -10.13 -33.31
N ASP A 136 1.02 -10.75 -34.39
CA ASP A 136 -0.12 -10.23 -35.15
C ASP A 136 -1.44 -10.47 -34.43
N PHE A 137 -1.56 -11.60 -33.72
CA PHE A 137 -2.70 -11.87 -32.85
C PHE A 137 -2.74 -10.89 -31.67
N GLU A 138 -1.61 -10.72 -30.96
CA GLU A 138 -1.44 -9.75 -29.86
C GLU A 138 -1.84 -8.34 -30.30
N ARG A 139 -1.38 -7.90 -31.48
CA ARG A 139 -1.71 -6.58 -32.03
C ARG A 139 -3.21 -6.41 -32.29
N ARG A 140 -3.88 -7.42 -32.86
CA ARG A 140 -5.33 -7.39 -33.09
C ARG A 140 -6.12 -7.39 -31.77
N ALA A 141 -5.70 -8.21 -30.80
CA ALA A 141 -6.32 -8.28 -29.49
C ALA A 141 -6.22 -6.92 -28.76
N LEU A 142 -5.04 -6.32 -28.68
CA LEU A 142 -4.82 -5.01 -28.03
C LEU A 142 -5.52 -3.85 -28.75
N ALA A 143 -5.76 -3.96 -30.07
CA ALA A 143 -6.49 -2.96 -30.83
C ALA A 143 -8.03 -3.06 -30.65
N SER A 144 -8.54 -4.19 -30.17
CA SER A 144 -9.97 -4.49 -30.10
C SER A 144 -10.73 -3.67 -29.05
N ASP A 145 -12.02 -3.47 -29.31
CA ASP A 145 -12.94 -2.83 -28.39
C ASP A 145 -13.17 -3.68 -27.13
N ALA A 146 -13.23 -5.00 -27.29
CA ALA A 146 -13.27 -5.95 -26.16
C ALA A 146 -12.10 -5.74 -25.20
N PHE A 147 -10.90 -5.50 -25.73
CA PHE A 147 -9.74 -5.17 -24.90
C PHE A 147 -9.90 -3.81 -24.21
N LYS A 148 -10.12 -2.74 -24.99
CA LYS A 148 -10.13 -1.36 -24.49
C LYS A 148 -11.25 -1.08 -23.48
N TYR A 149 -12.45 -1.60 -23.74
CA TYR A 149 -13.65 -1.26 -22.96
C TYR A 149 -14.02 -2.31 -21.91
N SER A 150 -13.43 -3.51 -21.95
CA SER A 150 -13.72 -4.55 -20.96
C SER A 150 -12.47 -5.14 -20.29
N LEU A 151 -11.57 -5.80 -21.04
CA LEU A 151 -10.44 -6.52 -20.43
C LEU A 151 -9.47 -5.57 -19.70
N ALA A 152 -9.14 -4.43 -20.30
CA ALA A 152 -8.26 -3.40 -19.73
C ALA A 152 -8.99 -2.27 -18.99
N ARG A 153 -10.32 -2.37 -18.82
CA ARG A 153 -11.14 -1.32 -18.19
C ARG A 153 -10.72 -1.04 -16.74
N GLU A 154 -10.42 -2.11 -16.02
CA GLU A 154 -10.04 -2.03 -14.61
C GLU A 154 -8.55 -1.73 -14.48
N SER A 155 -8.20 -0.82 -13.56
CA SER A 155 -6.81 -0.46 -13.25
C SER A 155 -5.92 -1.68 -13.02
N GLU A 156 -6.46 -2.71 -12.35
CA GLU A 156 -5.72 -3.92 -11.97
C GLU A 156 -5.39 -4.83 -13.14
N ALA A 157 -6.34 -5.10 -14.02
CA ALA A 157 -6.11 -5.96 -15.18
C ALA A 157 -5.12 -5.29 -16.14
N TYR A 158 -5.26 -3.98 -16.37
CA TYR A 158 -4.29 -3.21 -17.16
C TYR A 158 -2.90 -3.16 -16.51
N TYR A 159 -2.85 -3.05 -15.18
CA TYR A 159 -1.61 -3.11 -14.44
C TYR A 159 -0.95 -4.50 -14.52
N ALA A 160 -1.75 -5.56 -14.41
CA ALA A 160 -1.29 -6.94 -14.52
C ALA A 160 -0.72 -7.23 -15.90
N LEU A 161 -1.36 -6.71 -16.97
CA LEU A 161 -0.85 -6.80 -18.34
C LEU A 161 0.60 -6.28 -18.46
N LYS A 162 0.90 -5.15 -17.81
CA LYS A 162 2.22 -4.52 -17.92
C LYS A 162 3.29 -5.15 -17.06
N ASN A 163 2.91 -5.69 -15.88
CA ASN A 163 3.87 -6.00 -14.82
C ASN A 163 3.97 -7.48 -14.45
N SER A 164 3.16 -8.37 -15.03
CA SER A 164 3.12 -9.79 -14.61
C SER A 164 4.10 -10.69 -15.36
N LYS A 165 4.77 -10.20 -16.41
CA LYS A 165 5.71 -10.99 -17.21
C LYS A 165 6.89 -11.59 -16.43
N PRO A 166 7.47 -10.94 -15.40
CA PRO A 166 8.48 -11.55 -14.55
C PRO A 166 7.98 -12.77 -13.76
N ILE A 167 6.71 -12.77 -13.33
CA ILE A 167 6.08 -13.85 -12.56
C ILE A 167 6.09 -15.14 -13.36
N LEU A 168 5.77 -15.03 -14.66
CA LEU A 168 5.74 -16.16 -15.60
C LEU A 168 7.12 -16.77 -15.87
N ARG A 169 8.21 -16.14 -15.43
CA ARG A 169 9.59 -16.64 -15.59
C ARG A 169 10.09 -17.39 -14.36
N GLY A 170 9.26 -17.59 -13.34
CA GLY A 170 9.69 -18.22 -12.09
C GLY A 170 10.56 -17.35 -11.21
N LEU A 171 10.72 -16.06 -11.53
CA LEU A 171 11.45 -15.07 -10.72
C LEU A 171 10.75 -14.71 -9.39
N ASP A 172 9.69 -15.46 -9.05
CA ASP A 172 8.81 -15.32 -7.88
C ASP A 172 8.62 -16.70 -7.18
N GLN A 173 9.60 -17.62 -7.22
CA GLN A 173 9.69 -18.64 -6.15
C GLN A 173 9.96 -18.03 -4.76
N GLU A 174 10.09 -16.70 -4.68
CA GLU A 174 9.87 -15.96 -3.46
C GLU A 174 8.37 -15.81 -3.18
N ASP A 175 7.91 -16.57 -2.18
CA ASP A 175 6.66 -16.38 -1.46
C ASP A 175 6.34 -14.89 -1.22
N VAL A 176 5.58 -14.26 -2.12
CA VAL A 176 4.69 -13.12 -1.80
C VAL A 176 3.54 -13.59 -0.91
N SER A 177 3.83 -14.32 0.17
CA SER A 177 2.96 -14.47 1.34
C SER A 177 3.20 -13.33 2.33
N SER A 178 4.11 -12.42 1.99
CA SER A 178 4.43 -11.23 2.76
C SER A 178 5.32 -10.29 1.95
N GLY A 179 5.36 -8.99 2.27
CA GLY A 179 6.01 -7.94 1.46
C GLY A 179 7.53 -8.10 1.30
N PRO A 180 8.26 -7.04 0.90
CA PRO A 180 9.70 -7.16 0.69
C PRO A 180 10.38 -7.68 1.97
N LYS A 181 11.26 -8.68 1.84
CA LYS A 181 12.06 -9.21 2.96
C LYS A 181 13.13 -8.22 3.40
N SER A 182 13.69 -7.50 2.45
CA SER A 182 14.64 -6.42 2.68
C SER A 182 14.49 -5.34 1.61
N VAL A 183 14.78 -4.09 1.97
CA VAL A 183 14.94 -3.00 1.00
C VAL A 183 16.29 -2.36 1.27
N ARG A 184 17.23 -2.52 0.32
CA ARG A 184 18.52 -1.82 0.38
C ARG A 184 18.49 -0.54 -0.42
N ILE A 185 19.03 0.54 0.13
CA ILE A 185 19.25 1.79 -0.60
C ILE A 185 20.63 2.35 -0.33
N GLU A 186 21.06 3.18 -1.26
CA GLU A 186 22.29 3.94 -1.17
C GLU A 186 21.95 5.39 -0.80
N MET A 187 22.49 5.87 0.30
CA MET A 187 22.42 7.28 0.69
C MET A 187 23.71 7.99 0.27
N SER A 188 23.56 9.09 -0.46
CA SER A 188 24.69 9.89 -0.96
C SER A 188 25.39 10.63 0.18
N ASN A 189 26.69 10.40 0.33
CA ASN A 189 27.55 11.22 1.18
C ASN A 189 28.18 12.34 0.33
N GLN A 190 28.09 13.60 0.78
CA GLN A 190 28.61 14.73 0.02
C GLN A 190 30.14 14.72 -0.12
N GLN A 191 30.87 13.98 0.72
CA GLN A 191 32.34 13.99 0.72
C GLN A 191 33.05 12.62 0.71
N GLN A 192 32.40 11.49 1.07
CA GLN A 192 33.01 10.15 0.92
C GLN A 192 31.97 9.03 0.75
N GLY A 193 31.79 8.58 -0.50
CA GLY A 193 31.17 7.30 -0.80
C GLY A 193 29.65 7.22 -0.62
N ILE A 194 29.17 5.98 -0.65
CA ILE A 194 27.76 5.59 -0.55
C ILE A 194 27.56 4.92 0.81
N VAL A 195 26.51 5.28 1.53
CA VAL A 195 26.09 4.56 2.74
C VAL A 195 24.95 3.62 2.38
N GLU A 196 25.18 2.33 2.51
CA GLU A 196 24.15 1.32 2.31
C GLU A 196 23.24 1.26 3.54
N VAL A 197 21.93 1.31 3.31
CA VAL A 197 20.89 1.24 4.33
C VAL A 197 20.02 0.05 4.00
N ASP A 198 19.96 -0.92 4.90
CA ASP A 198 19.15 -2.12 4.76
C ASP A 198 17.94 -2.09 5.69
N PHE A 199 16.75 -2.03 5.10
CA PHE A 199 15.48 -2.15 5.80
C PHE A 199 15.04 -3.62 5.78
N ALA A 200 15.33 -4.37 6.84
CA ALA A 200 14.97 -5.78 6.96
C ALA A 200 13.59 -5.99 7.61
N PHE A 201 12.80 -6.90 7.03
CA PHE A 201 11.45 -7.25 7.48
C PHE A 201 11.38 -8.73 7.87
N ASN A 202 10.55 -9.06 8.86
CA ASN A 202 10.26 -10.45 9.23
C ASN A 202 8.76 -10.69 9.31
N HIS A 203 8.32 -11.72 8.59
CA HIS A 203 6.93 -12.05 8.34
C HIS A 203 6.45 -13.31 9.05
N ASP A 204 7.38 -14.19 9.44
CA ASP A 204 7.13 -15.52 9.98
C ASP A 204 7.28 -15.58 11.51
N SER A 205 7.80 -14.51 12.13
CA SER A 205 7.97 -14.47 13.57
C SER A 205 6.64 -14.31 14.30
N GLY A 206 6.48 -14.98 15.45
CA GLY A 206 5.31 -14.82 16.35
C GLY A 206 5.12 -13.38 16.88
N ILE A 207 6.10 -12.51 16.62
CA ILE A 207 6.03 -11.06 16.77
C ILE A 207 6.34 -10.48 15.38
N PRO A 208 5.34 -9.98 14.62
CA PRO A 208 5.56 -9.51 13.26
C PRO A 208 6.46 -8.27 13.23
N LYS A 209 7.46 -8.26 12.33
CA LYS A 209 8.40 -7.14 12.14
C LYS A 209 8.20 -6.51 10.76
N ARG A 210 7.03 -5.90 10.55
CA ARG A 210 6.59 -5.38 9.24
C ARG A 210 6.90 -3.91 9.03
N THR A 211 7.40 -3.22 10.06
CA THR A 211 7.71 -1.80 10.02
C THR A 211 9.20 -1.56 10.29
N CYS A 212 9.88 -0.77 9.46
CA CYS A 212 11.20 -0.22 9.77
C CYS A 212 11.08 1.28 10.05
N VAL A 213 11.83 1.78 11.02
CA VAL A 213 11.81 3.19 11.43
C VAL A 213 13.17 3.81 11.19
N LEU A 214 13.22 4.84 10.35
CA LEU A 214 14.38 5.68 10.09
C LEU A 214 14.26 6.96 10.93
N ILE A 215 15.05 7.07 12.00
CA ILE A 215 15.01 8.22 12.92
C ILE A 215 16.30 9.03 12.86
N GLY A 216 16.19 10.35 13.03
CA GLY A 216 17.34 11.24 13.12
C GLY A 216 16.92 12.70 13.19
N LYS A 217 17.89 13.60 13.40
CA LYS A 217 17.66 15.06 13.43
C LYS A 217 17.10 15.56 12.09
N ASN A 218 16.59 16.79 12.06
CA ASN A 218 16.13 17.40 10.81
C ASN A 218 17.32 17.63 9.86
N GLY A 219 17.13 17.39 8.56
CA GLY A 219 18.17 17.61 7.55
C GLY A 219 19.17 16.47 7.33
N VAL A 220 19.05 15.33 8.04
CA VAL A 220 19.95 14.16 7.84
C VAL A 220 19.62 13.30 6.60
N GLY A 221 18.59 13.68 5.81
CA GLY A 221 18.27 13.01 4.56
C GLY A 221 17.18 11.92 4.63
N LYS A 222 16.41 11.82 5.72
CA LYS A 222 15.33 10.82 5.90
C LYS A 222 14.32 10.80 4.75
N SER A 223 13.70 11.94 4.44
CA SER A 223 12.72 12.04 3.33
C SER A 223 13.35 11.66 1.98
N SER A 224 14.64 12.01 1.77
CA SER A 224 15.39 11.65 0.56
C SER A 224 15.58 10.13 0.45
N ALA A 225 15.87 9.46 1.58
CA ALA A 225 15.98 8.01 1.65
C ALA A 225 14.67 7.33 1.20
N LEU A 226 13.52 7.75 1.72
CA LEU A 226 12.21 7.21 1.29
C LEU A 226 11.94 7.51 -0.20
N GLY A 227 12.30 8.70 -0.67
CA GLY A 227 12.23 9.04 -2.09
C GLY A 227 13.08 8.13 -2.98
N THR A 228 14.26 7.72 -2.51
CA THR A 228 15.13 6.78 -3.21
C THR A 228 14.55 5.37 -3.21
N VAL A 229 13.96 4.91 -2.10
CA VAL A 229 13.20 3.65 -2.07
C VAL A 229 12.09 3.65 -3.13
N ALA A 230 11.29 4.73 -3.19
CA ALA A 230 10.22 4.85 -4.16
C ALA A 230 10.74 4.82 -5.61
N ARG A 231 11.82 5.56 -5.92
CA ARG A 231 12.44 5.54 -7.25
C ARG A 231 12.97 4.16 -7.63
N LYS A 232 13.62 3.46 -6.70
CA LYS A 232 14.18 2.13 -6.93
C LYS A 232 13.08 1.11 -7.26
N ALA A 233 11.98 1.14 -6.51
CA ALA A 233 10.78 0.35 -6.80
C ALA A 233 10.14 0.68 -8.17
N LEU A 234 10.15 1.95 -8.57
CA LEU A 234 9.61 2.40 -9.85
C LEU A 234 10.47 2.00 -11.07
N ILE A 235 11.80 2.05 -10.92
CA ILE A 235 12.75 1.67 -11.97
C ILE A 235 12.69 0.15 -12.20
N GLY A 236 12.57 -0.63 -11.13
CA GLY A 236 12.65 -2.09 -11.21
C GLY A 236 14.04 -2.56 -11.64
N ILE A 237 14.10 -3.73 -12.29
CA ILE A 237 15.37 -4.34 -12.69
C ILE A 237 15.97 -3.60 -13.90
N GLN A 238 17.20 -3.10 -13.77
CA GLN A 238 18.02 -2.76 -14.95
C GLN A 238 18.49 -4.05 -15.62
N ARG A 239 18.43 -4.11 -16.96
CA ARG A 239 18.75 -5.33 -17.76
C ARG A 239 20.14 -5.92 -17.51
N ASP A 240 21.05 -5.18 -16.88
CA ASP A 240 22.45 -5.56 -16.65
C ASP A 240 22.79 -5.73 -15.15
N ALA A 241 21.81 -5.68 -14.23
CA ALA A 241 22.06 -5.85 -12.80
C ALA A 241 22.30 -7.33 -12.45
N SER A 242 23.54 -7.67 -12.12
CA SER A 242 24.02 -9.03 -11.84
C SER A 242 23.76 -9.54 -10.42
N SER A 243 23.06 -8.81 -9.56
CA SER A 243 22.78 -9.20 -8.18
C SER A 243 21.29 -9.13 -7.84
N GLU A 244 20.72 -10.25 -7.41
CA GLU A 244 19.33 -10.37 -6.91
C GLU A 244 19.05 -9.41 -5.73
N ASP A 245 20.10 -9.04 -5.00
CA ASP A 245 20.13 -8.21 -3.81
C ASP A 245 19.65 -6.74 -3.99
N ASP A 246 19.52 -6.26 -5.23
CA ASP A 246 19.17 -4.85 -5.51
C ASP A 246 17.66 -4.65 -5.81
N ARG A 247 16.84 -5.71 -5.70
CA ARG A 247 15.45 -5.69 -6.13
C ARG A 247 14.51 -5.23 -5.01
N VAL A 248 13.79 -4.12 -5.21
CA VAL A 248 12.62 -3.78 -4.37
C VAL A 248 11.38 -4.44 -4.95
N VAL A 249 10.96 -5.57 -4.35
CA VAL A 249 9.77 -6.31 -4.76
C VAL A 249 8.59 -5.89 -3.90
N ALA A 250 7.74 -5.01 -4.43
CA ALA A 250 6.46 -4.65 -3.82
C ALA A 250 5.37 -4.69 -4.89
N SER A 251 4.16 -5.12 -4.54
CA SER A 251 3.03 -5.07 -5.49
C SER A 251 2.62 -3.64 -5.80
N ARG A 252 2.76 -2.75 -4.82
CA ARG A 252 2.49 -1.31 -4.86
C ARG A 252 3.39 -0.55 -3.90
N VAL A 253 3.67 0.71 -4.21
CA VAL A 253 4.31 1.66 -3.30
C VAL A 253 3.34 2.81 -3.00
N LEU A 254 3.02 3.02 -1.73
CA LEU A 254 2.15 4.10 -1.28
C LEU A 254 2.96 5.07 -0.41
N ALA A 255 3.17 6.29 -0.88
CA ALA A 255 3.95 7.30 -0.15
C ALA A 255 3.05 8.37 0.49
N PHE A 256 3.24 8.63 1.78
CA PHE A 256 2.52 9.65 2.54
C PHE A 256 3.51 10.70 3.00
N THR A 257 3.38 11.92 2.47
CA THR A 257 4.37 13.00 2.66
C THR A 257 3.74 14.24 3.30
N PRO A 258 4.46 14.96 4.19
CA PRO A 258 3.98 16.18 4.82
C PRO A 258 3.97 17.36 3.80
N GLY A 259 2.91 17.44 2.99
CA GLY A 259 2.65 18.60 2.12
C GLY A 259 3.45 18.69 0.82
N ASN A 260 3.21 19.78 0.09
CA ASN A 260 3.78 20.04 -1.24
C ASN A 260 5.21 20.62 -1.20
N GLU A 261 5.79 20.86 -0.03
CA GLU A 261 7.12 21.49 0.13
C GLU A 261 8.28 20.56 -0.29
N PHE A 262 7.98 19.28 -0.59
CA PHE A 262 8.96 18.27 -1.01
C PHE A 262 8.93 17.96 -2.51
N THR A 263 8.56 18.94 -3.36
CA THR A 263 8.66 18.81 -4.83
C THR A 263 10.09 18.48 -5.23
N GLY A 264 10.35 17.22 -5.58
CA GLY A 264 11.67 16.72 -6.00
C GLY A 264 12.22 15.57 -5.15
N THR A 265 11.81 15.45 -3.88
CA THR A 265 12.30 14.37 -3.00
C THR A 265 11.69 13.03 -3.37
N PHE A 266 10.37 13.00 -3.59
CA PHE A 266 9.64 11.81 -4.04
C PHE A 266 9.37 11.86 -5.54
N PRO A 267 9.30 10.70 -6.22
CA PRO A 267 8.99 10.64 -7.65
C PRO A 267 7.55 11.13 -7.93
N SER A 268 7.31 11.57 -9.17
CA SER A 268 5.98 11.94 -9.65
C SER A 268 5.13 10.70 -9.92
N GLU A 269 3.80 10.84 -9.83
CA GLU A 269 2.87 9.75 -10.14
C GLU A 269 2.85 9.41 -11.64
N ASN A 270 3.20 10.36 -12.50
CA ASN A 270 3.19 10.21 -13.96
C ASN A 270 4.50 9.60 -14.51
N TRP A 271 5.01 8.57 -13.85
CA TRP A 271 6.23 7.88 -14.27
C TRP A 271 6.00 7.12 -15.58
N LYS A 272 6.95 7.17 -16.53
CA LYS A 272 6.84 6.42 -17.78
C LYS A 272 7.26 4.97 -17.55
N ASN A 273 6.36 4.02 -17.83
CA ASN A 273 6.59 2.58 -17.71
C ASN A 273 7.14 2.14 -16.32
N PRO A 274 6.43 2.43 -15.22
CA PRO A 274 6.88 2.04 -13.89
C PRO A 274 6.82 0.53 -13.71
N ALA A 275 7.83 -0.03 -13.03
CA ALA A 275 7.85 -1.46 -12.68
C ALA A 275 6.85 -1.83 -11.59
N THR A 276 6.35 -0.84 -10.84
CA THR A 276 5.37 -1.03 -9.77
C THR A 276 4.41 0.16 -9.67
N TYR A 277 3.17 -0.08 -9.24
CA TYR A 277 2.18 0.98 -9.01
C TYR A 277 2.67 1.90 -7.91
N TYR A 278 2.57 3.20 -8.13
CA TYR A 278 2.98 4.19 -7.17
C TYR A 278 1.91 5.26 -7.02
N LYS A 279 1.62 5.63 -5.78
CA LYS A 279 0.72 6.73 -5.46
C LYS A 279 1.25 7.52 -4.27
N ARG A 280 1.12 8.85 -4.35
CA ARG A 280 1.59 9.78 -3.33
C ARG A 280 0.42 10.55 -2.74
N PHE A 281 0.33 10.55 -1.42
CA PHE A 281 -0.66 11.27 -0.65
C PHE A 281 0.01 12.40 0.12
N SER A 282 -0.64 13.56 0.12
CA SER A 282 -0.28 14.64 1.03
C SER A 282 -1.02 14.47 2.35
N THR A 283 -0.28 14.48 3.46
CA THR A 283 -0.85 14.52 4.82
C THR A 283 -1.20 15.94 5.27
N SER A 284 -0.90 16.99 4.48
CA SER A 284 -1.22 18.39 4.80
C SER A 284 -2.58 18.84 4.22
N ARG A 285 -3.19 19.84 4.87
CA ARG A 285 -4.41 20.50 4.33
C ARG A 285 -4.03 21.34 3.12
N LEU A 286 -4.50 20.95 1.93
CA LEU A 286 -4.58 21.89 0.81
C LEU A 286 -5.59 22.99 1.18
N ARG A 287 -5.17 24.25 1.07
CA ARG A 287 -5.90 25.44 1.55
C ARG A 287 -7.22 25.76 0.82
N HIS A 288 -7.70 24.89 -0.07
CA HIS A 288 -9.03 25.00 -0.66
C HIS A 288 -9.70 23.62 -0.73
N SER A 289 -10.87 23.51 -0.09
CA SER A 289 -11.75 22.36 -0.12
C SER A 289 -12.36 22.22 -1.52
N SER A 290 -11.63 21.60 -2.45
CA SER A 290 -12.28 20.84 -3.51
C SER A 290 -12.95 19.62 -2.86
N SER A 291 -14.13 19.24 -3.34
CA SER A 291 -15.08 18.28 -2.75
C SER A 291 -14.61 16.81 -2.67
N GLY A 292 -13.29 16.55 -2.63
CA GLY A 292 -12.72 15.20 -2.63
C GLY A 292 -11.55 14.97 -1.67
N ASN A 293 -11.17 15.95 -0.84
CA ASN A 293 -9.95 15.85 0.00
C ASN A 293 -10.21 15.71 1.51
N THR A 294 -11.46 15.48 1.93
CA THR A 294 -11.82 15.25 3.34
C THR A 294 -11.62 13.79 3.73
N ALA A 295 -11.52 13.52 5.03
CA ALA A 295 -11.58 12.15 5.53
C ALA A 295 -12.94 11.50 5.21
N SER A 296 -14.04 12.26 5.26
CA SER A 296 -15.38 11.79 4.90
C SER A 296 -15.45 11.28 3.46
N ALA A 297 -14.92 12.03 2.50
CA ALA A 297 -14.86 11.61 1.10
C ALA A 297 -14.04 10.32 0.94
N SER A 298 -12.87 10.26 1.58
CA SER A 298 -11.99 9.07 1.52
C SER A 298 -12.68 7.83 2.10
N ILE A 299 -13.45 7.97 3.19
CA ILE A 299 -14.18 6.85 3.80
C ILE A 299 -15.38 6.44 2.95
N VAL A 300 -16.10 7.40 2.35
CA VAL A 300 -17.22 7.07 1.44
C VAL A 300 -16.72 6.32 0.22
N GLU A 301 -15.61 6.77 -0.37
CA GLU A 301 -14.98 6.10 -1.53
C GLU A 301 -14.51 4.68 -1.16
N LEU A 302 -13.84 4.54 -0.01
CA LEU A 302 -13.45 3.24 0.54
C LEU A 302 -14.66 2.32 0.78
N ALA A 303 -15.74 2.84 1.37
CA ALA A 303 -16.93 2.06 1.71
C ALA A 303 -17.72 1.65 0.47
N ARG A 304 -17.66 2.42 -0.62
CA ARG A 304 -18.23 2.06 -1.93
C ARG A 304 -17.36 1.08 -2.72
N ASN A 305 -16.16 0.80 -2.25
CA ASN A 305 -15.26 -0.13 -2.90
C ASN A 305 -15.56 -1.56 -2.46
N ASP A 306 -16.19 -2.33 -3.35
CA ASP A 306 -16.58 -3.73 -3.08
C ASP A 306 -15.41 -4.73 -3.27
N ARG A 307 -14.18 -4.25 -3.50
CA ARG A 307 -13.00 -5.11 -3.61
C ARG A 307 -12.60 -5.66 -2.24
N MET A 308 -12.11 -6.90 -2.27
CA MET A 308 -11.59 -7.60 -1.09
C MET A 308 -10.07 -7.77 -1.20
N ILE A 309 -9.41 -7.84 -0.04
CA ILE A 309 -8.02 -8.26 0.09
C ILE A 309 -8.05 -9.57 0.87
N ALA A 310 -7.62 -10.66 0.23
CA ALA A 310 -7.96 -12.02 0.66
C ALA A 310 -9.48 -12.16 0.88
N GLU A 311 -9.91 -12.54 2.07
CA GLU A 311 -11.33 -12.76 2.41
C GLU A 311 -11.98 -11.55 3.12
N LYS A 312 -11.27 -10.43 3.23
CA LYS A 312 -11.74 -9.25 3.98
C LYS A 312 -12.07 -8.09 3.05
N THR A 313 -13.20 -7.43 3.27
CA THR A 313 -13.51 -6.17 2.59
C THR A 313 -12.56 -5.07 3.05
N ARG A 314 -12.24 -4.12 2.16
CA ARG A 314 -11.40 -2.96 2.52
C ARG A 314 -11.98 -2.14 3.66
N LEU A 315 -13.32 -1.99 3.71
CA LEU A 315 -14.02 -1.36 4.83
C LEU A 315 -13.81 -2.14 6.13
N ALA A 316 -13.83 -3.48 6.12
CA ALA A 316 -13.58 -4.27 7.32
C ALA A 316 -12.15 -4.10 7.86
N ILE A 317 -11.15 -4.07 6.96
CA ILE A 317 -9.74 -3.83 7.33
C ILE A 317 -9.58 -2.43 7.94
N PHE A 318 -10.14 -1.41 7.28
CA PHE A 318 -10.15 -0.05 7.80
C PHE A 318 -10.84 0.05 9.15
N MET A 319 -12.01 -0.56 9.30
CA MET A 319 -12.72 -0.56 10.57
C MET A 319 -11.85 -1.19 11.65
N LYS A 320 -11.24 -2.36 11.41
CA LYS A 320 -10.33 -2.98 12.40
C LYS A 320 -9.17 -2.04 12.79
N ALA A 321 -8.54 -1.38 11.83
CA ALA A 321 -7.46 -0.42 12.08
C ALA A 321 -7.95 0.81 12.86
N VAL A 322 -9.12 1.35 12.52
CA VAL A 322 -9.77 2.46 13.24
C VAL A 322 -10.30 2.04 14.60
N PHE A 323 -10.67 0.77 14.79
CA PHE A 323 -11.09 0.23 16.09
C PHE A 323 -9.96 0.12 17.10
N ALA A 324 -8.69 0.19 16.66
CA ALA A 324 -7.55 0.40 17.55
C ALA A 324 -7.49 1.82 18.14
N ILE A 325 -8.30 2.76 17.63
CA ILE A 325 -8.42 4.13 18.16
C ILE A 325 -9.35 4.14 19.38
N ASN A 326 -9.24 5.16 20.24
CA ASN A 326 -10.26 5.43 21.27
C ASN A 326 -11.62 5.71 20.62
N ARG A 327 -12.63 4.93 21.01
CA ARG A 327 -14.06 5.21 20.80
C ARG A 327 -14.46 5.50 19.34
N PRO A 328 -14.11 4.63 18.38
CA PRO A 328 -14.53 4.75 16.99
C PRO A 328 -16.05 4.74 16.81
N GLU A 329 -16.79 4.13 17.74
CA GLU A 329 -18.25 4.17 17.81
C GLU A 329 -18.80 5.58 18.03
N GLU A 330 -18.00 6.52 18.53
CA GLU A 330 -18.39 7.93 18.63
C GLU A 330 -18.19 8.68 17.31
N ILE A 331 -17.46 8.13 16.33
CA ILE A 331 -17.16 8.81 15.06
C ILE A 331 -18.43 8.90 14.20
N VAL A 332 -18.74 10.11 13.76
CA VAL A 332 -19.91 10.41 12.95
C VAL A 332 -19.61 11.29 11.75
N PHE A 333 -20.48 11.18 10.75
CA PHE A 333 -20.55 12.05 9.59
C PHE A 333 -21.76 12.98 9.69
N ARG A 334 -21.67 14.17 9.11
CA ARG A 334 -22.83 15.05 8.93
C ARG A 334 -23.65 14.54 7.75
N SER A 335 -24.96 14.44 7.94
CA SER A 335 -25.90 14.26 6.83
C SER A 335 -25.92 15.51 5.93
N GLN A 336 -26.13 15.33 4.63
CA GLN A 336 -26.35 16.43 3.69
C GLN A 336 -27.83 16.76 3.53
N SER A 337 -28.74 15.82 3.84
CA SER A 337 -30.19 16.01 3.74
C SER A 337 -30.88 16.34 5.08
N SER A 338 -30.23 16.07 6.21
CA SER A 338 -30.82 16.23 7.55
C SER A 338 -29.85 16.86 8.55
N LYS A 339 -30.36 17.20 9.75
CA LYS A 339 -29.53 17.65 10.87
C LYS A 339 -28.90 16.48 11.65
N GLU A 340 -29.23 15.25 11.30
CA GLU A 340 -28.78 14.06 11.99
C GLU A 340 -27.32 13.73 11.65
N CYS A 341 -26.74 12.88 12.49
CA CYS A 341 -25.37 12.39 12.33
C CYS A 341 -25.41 10.90 11.96
N ILE A 342 -24.58 10.51 11.01
CA ILE A 342 -24.46 9.13 10.55
C ILE A 342 -23.25 8.52 11.23
N PHE A 343 -23.45 7.51 12.07
CA PHE A 343 -22.35 6.83 12.76
C PHE A 343 -21.52 5.98 11.80
N LEU A 344 -20.20 6.01 11.97
CA LEU A 344 -19.27 5.19 11.19
C LEU A 344 -19.60 3.70 11.35
N ALA A 345 -19.95 3.25 12.55
CA ALA A 345 -20.35 1.87 12.82
C ALA A 345 -21.54 1.41 11.98
N HIS A 346 -22.48 2.30 11.63
CA HIS A 346 -23.63 1.95 10.80
C HIS A 346 -23.25 1.56 9.38
N LEU A 347 -22.08 1.97 8.87
CA LEU A 347 -21.61 1.58 7.54
C LEU A 347 -21.23 0.09 7.49
N ARG A 348 -20.92 -0.54 8.63
CA ARG A 348 -20.56 -1.96 8.73
C ARG A 348 -21.76 -2.86 9.08
N HIS A 349 -22.67 -2.39 9.93
CA HIS A 349 -23.73 -3.22 10.51
C HIS A 349 -25.10 -3.08 9.82
N SER A 350 -25.19 -2.30 8.74
CA SER A 350 -26.44 -2.10 7.99
C SER A 350 -26.59 -3.10 6.84
N SER A 351 -27.83 -3.40 6.44
CA SER A 351 -28.10 -4.04 5.15
C SER A 351 -27.53 -3.20 4.00
N GLU A 352 -27.25 -3.84 2.86
CA GLU A 352 -26.63 -3.17 1.71
C GLU A 352 -27.44 -1.94 1.24
N GLN A 353 -28.76 -2.10 1.08
CA GLN A 353 -29.64 -1.01 0.68
C GLN A 353 -29.59 0.17 1.66
N ARG A 354 -29.59 -0.11 2.97
CA ARG A 354 -29.49 0.94 4.00
C ARG A 354 -28.11 1.60 3.98
N ARG A 355 -27.04 0.81 3.83
CA ARG A 355 -25.66 1.29 3.74
C ARG A 355 -25.47 2.24 2.55
N LEU A 356 -25.99 1.88 1.38
CA LEU A 356 -25.93 2.73 0.18
C LEU A 356 -26.69 4.05 0.39
N GLY A 357 -27.86 4.00 1.04
CA GLY A 357 -28.61 5.20 1.45
C GLY A 357 -27.80 6.11 2.38
N LEU A 358 -27.14 5.55 3.39
CA LEU A 358 -26.26 6.31 4.30
C LEU A 358 -25.05 6.91 3.55
N LEU A 359 -24.40 6.14 2.68
CA LEU A 359 -23.25 6.60 1.87
C LEU A 359 -23.62 7.69 0.86
N PHE A 360 -24.87 7.70 0.39
CA PHE A 360 -25.38 8.78 -0.42
C PHE A 360 -25.60 10.03 0.42
N ASP A 361 -26.12 9.90 1.65
CA ASP A 361 -26.47 11.02 2.52
C ASP A 361 -25.29 11.66 3.28
N ILE A 362 -24.13 11.02 3.34
CA ILE A 362 -22.94 11.61 3.97
C ILE A 362 -22.48 12.88 3.22
N ASN A 363 -22.37 13.99 3.96
CA ASN A 363 -21.78 15.22 3.45
C ASN A 363 -20.24 15.07 3.35
N GLN A 364 -19.76 14.77 2.14
CA GLN A 364 -18.34 14.57 1.84
C GLN A 364 -17.51 15.86 1.87
N SER A 365 -18.13 17.04 1.91
CA SER A 365 -17.42 18.32 1.97
C SER A 365 -17.02 18.73 3.39
N VAL A 366 -17.44 17.97 4.41
CA VAL A 366 -17.20 18.27 5.83
C VAL A 366 -16.41 17.13 6.47
N GLU A 367 -15.44 17.47 7.32
CA GLU A 367 -14.67 16.46 8.08
C GLU A 367 -15.57 15.73 9.10
N PRO A 368 -15.26 14.45 9.40
CA PRO A 368 -15.99 13.71 10.41
C PRO A 368 -15.83 14.36 11.79
N GLY A 369 -16.84 14.13 12.63
CA GLY A 369 -16.87 14.57 14.03
C GLY A 369 -16.95 13.38 14.97
N ARG A 370 -17.17 13.70 16.25
CA ARG A 370 -17.56 12.71 17.25
C ARG A 370 -18.79 13.16 18.02
N VAL A 371 -19.60 12.20 18.46
CA VAL A 371 -20.69 12.45 19.40
C VAL A 371 -20.32 11.85 20.75
N SER A 372 -20.19 12.69 21.77
CA SER A 372 -20.00 12.28 23.17
C SER A 372 -21.11 12.88 24.01
N SER A 373 -21.76 12.06 24.84
CA SER A 373 -22.86 12.48 25.72
C SER A 373 -23.97 13.26 24.98
N GLY A 374 -24.31 12.84 23.76
CA GLY A 374 -25.35 13.45 22.93
C GLY A 374 -24.98 14.77 22.25
N ARG A 375 -23.73 15.25 22.39
CA ARG A 375 -23.24 16.48 21.75
C ARG A 375 -22.21 16.17 20.67
N PHE A 376 -22.29 16.91 19.56
CA PHE A 376 -21.32 16.83 18.47
C PHE A 376 -20.09 17.68 18.78
N TYR A 377 -18.91 17.11 18.53
CA TYR A 377 -17.62 17.77 18.63
C TYR A 377 -16.84 17.55 17.33
N HIS A 378 -16.08 18.57 16.92
CA HIS A 378 -15.13 18.40 15.83
C HIS A 378 -13.95 17.55 16.30
N LEU A 379 -13.50 16.65 15.43
CA LEU A 379 -12.25 15.93 15.66
C LEU A 379 -11.07 16.92 15.59
N SER A 380 -10.02 16.61 16.36
CA SER A 380 -8.77 17.35 16.25
C SER A 380 -8.17 17.21 14.86
N THR A 381 -7.34 18.17 14.45
CA THR A 381 -6.65 18.12 13.16
C THR A 381 -5.81 16.85 13.01
N GLY A 382 -5.20 16.38 14.09
CA GLY A 382 -4.46 15.12 14.14
C GLY A 382 -5.34 13.90 13.90
N GLU A 383 -6.46 13.79 14.60
CA GLU A 383 -7.42 12.67 14.43
C GLU A 383 -7.96 12.59 13.00
N VAL A 384 -8.31 13.73 12.39
CA VAL A 384 -8.79 13.76 11.00
C VAL A 384 -7.71 13.25 10.05
N ARG A 385 -6.44 13.70 10.21
CA ARG A 385 -5.32 13.27 9.36
C ARG A 385 -5.05 11.79 9.49
N PHE A 386 -5.08 11.28 10.71
CA PHE A 386 -4.92 9.87 11.01
C PHE A 386 -5.97 9.01 10.30
N ILE A 387 -7.25 9.36 10.50
CA ILE A 387 -8.37 8.62 9.91
C ILE A 387 -8.28 8.65 8.38
N LYS A 388 -7.94 9.82 7.83
CA LYS A 388 -7.75 9.98 6.39
C LYS A 388 -6.59 9.13 5.86
N LEU A 389 -5.44 9.12 6.55
CA LEU A 389 -4.28 8.30 6.19
C LEU A 389 -4.67 6.82 6.14
N LEU A 390 -5.35 6.31 7.17
CA LEU A 390 -5.82 4.93 7.18
C LEU A 390 -6.84 4.64 6.07
N ALA A 391 -7.79 5.54 5.82
CA ALA A 391 -8.78 5.36 4.76
C ALA A 391 -8.10 5.29 3.38
N GLN A 392 -7.15 6.19 3.12
CA GLN A 392 -6.36 6.22 1.89
C GLN A 392 -5.47 4.98 1.76
N ALA A 393 -4.78 4.57 2.83
CA ALA A 393 -3.98 3.36 2.82
C ALA A 393 -4.86 2.13 2.50
N CYS A 394 -5.97 1.94 3.21
CA CYS A 394 -6.90 0.82 2.99
C CYS A 394 -7.55 0.83 1.61
N MET A 395 -7.67 2.00 0.96
CA MET A 395 -8.26 2.13 -0.37
C MET A 395 -7.31 1.65 -1.47
N PHE A 396 -6.00 1.86 -1.33
CA PHE A 396 -5.01 1.59 -2.38
C PHE A 396 -4.02 0.48 -2.06
N ILE A 397 -4.02 -0.07 -0.85
CA ILE A 397 -3.16 -1.19 -0.50
C ILE A 397 -3.62 -2.48 -1.21
N GLU A 398 -2.67 -3.33 -1.58
CA GLU A 398 -2.86 -4.71 -2.01
C GLU A 398 -1.89 -5.62 -1.25
N ASN A 399 -2.02 -6.93 -1.44
CA ASN A 399 -1.09 -7.89 -0.86
C ASN A 399 0.36 -7.58 -1.24
N GLY A 400 1.27 -7.54 -0.25
CA GLY A 400 2.69 -7.28 -0.49
C GLY A 400 3.02 -5.83 -0.90
N SER A 401 2.23 -4.84 -0.45
CA SER A 401 2.54 -3.43 -0.69
C SER A 401 3.67 -2.93 0.22
N LEU A 402 4.33 -1.86 -0.20
CA LEU A 402 5.28 -1.08 0.60
C LEU A 402 4.71 0.31 0.89
N ILE A 403 4.50 0.61 2.17
CA ILE A 403 4.04 1.93 2.63
C ILE A 403 5.25 2.77 3.04
N LEU A 404 5.36 3.99 2.53
CA LEU A 404 6.39 4.96 2.88
C LEU A 404 5.72 6.10 3.64
N LEU A 405 6.08 6.28 4.92
CA LEU A 405 5.50 7.29 5.80
C LEU A 405 6.58 8.29 6.19
N ASP A 406 6.42 9.55 5.79
CA ASP A 406 7.33 10.62 6.16
C ASP A 406 6.67 11.53 7.21
N GLU A 407 7.25 11.57 8.40
CA GLU A 407 6.79 12.32 9.58
C GLU A 407 5.28 12.16 9.87
N PRO A 408 4.75 10.92 9.93
CA PRO A 408 3.31 10.70 10.08
C PRO A 408 2.74 11.18 11.42
N GLU A 409 3.59 11.41 12.42
CA GLU A 409 3.25 11.97 13.72
C GLU A 409 3.01 13.49 13.71
N THR A 410 3.29 14.19 12.61
CA THR A 410 3.24 15.65 12.57
C THR A 410 1.84 16.16 12.98
N HIS A 411 1.78 16.90 14.10
CA HIS A 411 0.56 17.39 14.76
C HIS A 411 -0.33 16.31 15.43
N LEU A 412 0.20 15.12 15.71
CA LEU A 412 -0.44 14.11 16.56
C LEU A 412 0.04 14.27 18.01
N HIS A 413 -0.90 14.19 18.94
CA HIS A 413 -0.54 14.02 20.35
C HIS A 413 0.10 12.63 20.55
N PRO A 414 1.11 12.46 21.42
CA PRO A 414 1.82 11.20 21.65
C PRO A 414 0.96 9.93 21.73
N ASN A 415 -0.13 9.96 22.51
CA ASN A 415 -1.07 8.83 22.62
C ASN A 415 -1.70 8.40 21.27
N PHE A 416 -1.81 9.30 20.29
CA PHE A 416 -2.27 8.97 18.94
C PHE A 416 -1.17 8.36 18.07
N VAL A 417 0.11 8.62 18.36
CA VAL A 417 1.24 8.00 17.67
C VAL A 417 1.27 6.50 17.96
N ALA A 418 1.14 6.09 19.23
CA ALA A 418 1.06 4.68 19.61
C ALA A 418 -0.11 3.96 18.89
N ARG A 419 -1.28 4.61 18.84
CA ARG A 419 -2.44 4.09 18.10
C ARG A 419 -2.20 4.01 16.60
N LEU A 420 -1.41 4.92 16.03
CA LEU A 420 -1.08 4.92 14.60
C LEU A 420 -0.25 3.70 14.28
N MET A 421 0.79 3.47 15.06
CA MET A 421 1.68 2.33 14.88
C MET A 421 0.93 1.01 15.06
N SER A 422 0.04 0.93 16.06
CA SER A 422 -0.83 -0.23 16.25
C SER A 422 -1.79 -0.47 15.07
N ALA A 423 -2.45 0.58 14.57
CA ALA A 423 -3.36 0.50 13.42
C ALA A 423 -2.62 0.14 12.13
N LEU A 424 -1.42 0.71 11.93
CA LEU A 424 -0.53 0.42 10.82
C LEU A 424 -0.11 -1.05 10.86
N GLU A 425 0.37 -1.55 12.00
CA GLU A 425 0.77 -2.96 12.11
C GLU A 425 -0.39 -3.91 11.83
N SER A 426 -1.61 -3.60 12.33
CA SER A 426 -2.80 -4.38 11.99
C SER A 426 -3.10 -4.38 10.50
N LEU A 427 -2.93 -3.24 9.81
CA LEU A 427 -3.13 -3.12 8.37
C LEU A 427 -2.08 -3.91 7.59
N LEU A 428 -0.81 -3.78 7.96
CA LEU A 428 0.31 -4.48 7.33
C LEU A 428 0.19 -5.99 7.50
N SER A 429 -0.21 -6.45 8.70
CA SER A 429 -0.44 -7.87 8.96
C SER A 429 -1.61 -8.43 8.15
N ASP A 430 -2.73 -7.71 8.06
CA ASP A 430 -3.91 -8.19 7.33
C ASP A 430 -3.72 -8.21 5.81
N THR A 431 -2.72 -7.49 5.29
CA THR A 431 -2.44 -7.35 3.86
C THR A 431 -1.08 -7.91 3.46
N GLY A 432 -0.37 -8.58 4.38
CA GLY A 432 1.00 -9.05 4.12
C GLY A 432 1.95 -7.95 3.64
N SER A 433 1.75 -6.68 4.01
CA SER A 433 2.52 -5.54 3.53
C SER A 433 3.64 -5.14 4.49
N CYS A 434 4.51 -4.21 4.07
CA CYS A 434 5.57 -3.60 4.88
C CYS A 434 5.43 -2.07 4.95
N ALA A 435 6.03 -1.44 5.96
CA ALA A 435 6.17 0.01 6.03
C ALA A 435 7.59 0.47 6.37
N ILE A 436 8.01 1.59 5.79
CA ILE A 436 9.18 2.36 6.22
C ILE A 436 8.70 3.72 6.70
N VAL A 437 9.03 4.05 7.95
CA VAL A 437 8.63 5.29 8.62
C VAL A 437 9.85 6.17 8.84
N ALA A 438 9.92 7.34 8.18
CA ALA A 438 10.85 8.41 8.54
C ALA A 438 10.24 9.28 9.63
N THR A 439 11.02 9.57 10.68
CA THR A 439 10.52 10.28 11.85
C THR A 439 11.63 11.03 12.58
N HIS A 440 11.27 12.01 13.41
CA HIS A 440 12.12 12.54 14.48
C HIS A 440 11.55 12.24 15.88
N SER A 441 10.46 11.49 15.95
CA SER A 441 9.71 11.22 17.16
C SER A 441 10.12 9.91 17.82
N VAL A 442 10.65 10.04 19.04
CA VAL A 442 10.93 8.92 19.95
C VAL A 442 9.66 8.12 20.30
N TYR A 443 8.47 8.72 20.17
CA TYR A 443 7.21 8.02 20.36
C TYR A 443 6.92 6.99 19.27
N VAL A 444 7.42 7.18 18.05
CA VAL A 444 7.34 6.16 16.98
C VAL A 444 8.31 5.02 17.29
N VAL A 445 9.54 5.36 17.65
CA VAL A 445 10.60 4.38 17.96
C VAL A 445 10.23 3.46 19.13
N ARG A 446 9.51 4.00 20.12
CA ARG A 446 9.01 3.22 21.27
C ARG A 446 8.08 2.07 20.87
N GLU A 447 7.42 2.16 19.71
CA GLU A 447 6.41 1.18 19.28
C GLU A 447 7.00 0.05 18.43
N VAL A 448 8.32 0.05 18.17
CA VAL A 448 9.01 -0.96 17.36
C VAL A 448 10.22 -1.54 18.08
N PHE A 449 10.67 -2.73 17.67
CA PHE A 449 11.87 -3.36 18.22
C PHE A 449 13.13 -2.67 17.72
N HIS A 450 14.22 -2.79 18.48
CA HIS A 450 15.43 -2.01 18.23
C HIS A 450 16.08 -2.38 16.89
N ASP A 451 15.95 -3.63 16.44
CA ASP A 451 16.45 -4.12 15.16
C ASP A 451 15.58 -3.70 13.96
N GLN A 452 14.44 -3.05 14.22
CA GLN A 452 13.63 -2.37 13.21
C GLN A 452 13.97 -0.87 13.11
N VAL A 453 14.89 -0.37 13.94
CA VAL A 453 15.21 1.06 14.03
C VAL A 453 16.58 1.33 13.43
N LEU A 454 16.63 2.33 12.56
CA LEU A 454 17.84 2.84 11.95
C LEU A 454 18.00 4.31 12.34
N VAL A 455 19.03 4.61 13.12
CA VAL A 455 19.40 5.96 13.53
C VAL A 455 20.32 6.54 12.46
N VAL A 456 19.90 7.66 11.87
CA VAL A 456 20.66 8.42 10.88
C VAL A 456 21.20 9.67 11.53
N GLU A 457 22.53 9.78 11.52
CA GLU A 457 23.26 10.93 12.03
C GLU A 457 24.10 11.54 10.91
N LYS A 458 24.35 12.84 11.01
CA LYS A 458 25.26 13.55 10.13
C LYS A 458 26.32 14.19 11.02
N ASP A 459 27.59 13.86 10.79
CA ASP A 459 28.71 14.45 11.53
C ASP A 459 29.00 15.88 11.04
N ASP A 460 29.93 16.56 11.72
CA ASP A 460 30.31 17.95 11.43
C ASP A 460 30.91 18.12 10.02
N ASP A 461 31.53 17.07 9.47
CA ASP A 461 32.06 17.02 8.11
C ASP A 461 30.97 16.73 7.06
N GLY A 462 29.73 16.54 7.52
CA GLY A 462 28.57 16.29 6.70
C GLY A 462 28.42 14.85 6.22
N LYS A 463 29.19 13.92 6.79
CA LYS A 463 29.12 12.50 6.50
C LYS A 463 27.94 11.86 7.25
N VAL A 464 27.18 11.09 6.50
CA VAL A 464 26.00 10.36 6.99
C VAL A 464 26.48 9.04 7.58
N ASN A 465 26.02 8.73 8.79
CA ASN A 465 26.23 7.44 9.44
C ASN A 465 24.87 6.84 9.80
N VAL A 466 24.70 5.54 9.57
CA VAL A 466 23.49 4.80 9.90
C VAL A 466 23.83 3.67 10.86
N ARG A 467 23.09 3.56 11.96
CA ARG A 467 23.32 2.55 12.99
C ARG A 467 22.01 2.02 13.58
N VAL A 468 22.02 0.77 14.01
CA VAL A 468 20.94 0.21 14.85
C VAL A 468 21.16 0.65 16.30
N PRO A 469 20.11 1.03 17.05
CA PRO A 469 20.26 1.38 18.45
C PRO A 469 20.69 0.17 19.29
N GLY A 470 21.67 0.40 20.18
CA GLY A 470 22.19 -0.61 21.11
C GLY A 470 21.27 -0.87 22.31
N MET A 471 20.22 -0.06 22.48
CA MET A 471 19.20 -0.24 23.53
C MET A 471 17.93 -0.89 22.98
N ARG A 472 17.17 -1.56 23.84
CA ARG A 472 15.84 -2.06 23.50
C ARG A 472 14.86 -0.88 23.43
N THR A 473 14.21 -0.69 22.29
CA THR A 473 13.32 0.45 22.05
C THR A 473 11.86 0.14 22.37
N PHE A 474 11.39 -1.08 22.12
CA PHE A 474 9.98 -1.46 22.29
C PHE A 474 9.52 -1.27 23.74
N GLY A 475 8.56 -0.36 23.95
CA GLY A 475 8.01 -0.02 25.26
C GLY A 475 8.94 0.78 26.18
N ALA A 476 10.16 1.11 25.75
CA ALA A 476 11.16 1.77 26.58
C ALA A 476 10.77 3.19 26.99
N ASP A 477 11.47 3.71 27.99
CA ASP A 477 11.27 5.08 28.48
C ASP A 477 11.70 6.12 27.43
N ILE A 478 10.90 7.17 27.30
CA ILE A 478 11.05 8.21 26.28
C ILE A 478 12.36 8.98 26.49
N SER A 479 12.69 9.31 27.74
CA SER A 479 13.92 10.06 28.07
C SER A 479 15.15 9.25 27.71
N SER A 480 15.11 7.95 27.98
CA SER A 480 16.19 7.01 27.61
C SER A 480 16.39 6.92 26.09
N ILE A 481 15.31 6.78 25.32
CA ILE A 481 15.37 6.76 23.85
C ILE A 481 15.91 8.09 23.32
N SER A 482 15.43 9.22 23.86
CA SER A 482 15.84 10.56 23.44
C SER A 482 17.32 10.80 23.69
N SER A 483 17.81 10.49 24.88
CA SER A 483 19.23 10.61 25.24
C SER A 483 20.11 9.74 24.33
N PHE A 484 19.69 8.52 24.03
CA PHE A 484 20.46 7.62 23.16
C PHE A 484 20.51 8.06 21.68
N ILE A 485 19.41 8.59 21.15
CA ILE A 485 19.27 8.95 19.73
C ILE A 485 19.80 10.35 19.43
N PHE A 486 19.57 11.30 20.34
CA PHE A 486 19.90 12.70 20.10
C PHE A 486 21.06 13.22 20.96
N GLY A 487 21.53 12.43 21.93
CA GLY A 487 22.49 12.83 22.96
C GLY A 487 21.82 13.45 24.18
N GLU A 488 22.60 13.70 25.24
CA GLU A 488 22.16 14.50 26.40
C GLU A 488 22.04 16.01 26.08
N ASP A 489 22.43 16.43 24.88
CA ASP A 489 22.59 17.84 24.51
C ASP A 489 21.31 18.48 23.98
N GLY A 490 20.33 18.56 24.86
CA GLY A 490 19.41 19.69 24.86
C GLY A 490 20.01 20.82 25.71
N GLN A 491 21.15 21.40 25.33
CA GLN A 491 21.54 22.70 25.87
C GLN A 491 20.39 23.66 25.61
N SER A 492 19.66 24.03 26.66
CA SER A 492 18.62 25.05 26.54
C SER A 492 19.35 26.36 26.26
N PHE A 493 19.37 26.80 25.01
CA PHE A 493 20.04 28.05 24.63
C PHE A 493 19.61 29.23 25.50
N LEU A 494 18.33 29.24 25.91
CA LEU A 494 17.82 30.22 26.86
C LEU A 494 18.38 30.01 28.27
N ALA A 495 18.47 28.76 28.75
CA ALA A 495 19.07 28.48 30.05
C ALA A 495 20.55 28.86 30.06
N ASP A 496 21.30 28.55 29.01
CA ASP A 496 22.73 28.89 28.90
C ASP A 496 22.94 30.40 28.81
N ASP A 497 22.15 31.10 28.00
CA ASP A 497 22.18 32.56 27.94
C ASP A 497 21.74 33.20 29.28
N THR A 498 20.75 32.62 29.95
CA THR A 498 20.30 33.09 31.28
C THR A 498 21.38 32.84 32.33
N VAL A 499 22.04 31.67 32.32
CA VAL A 499 23.18 31.34 33.18
C VAL A 499 24.32 32.33 32.96
N LYS A 500 24.70 32.59 31.70
CA LYS A 500 25.72 33.58 31.35
C LYS A 500 25.36 34.98 31.85
N ARG A 501 24.11 35.41 31.66
CA ARG A 501 23.61 36.71 32.16
C ARG A 501 23.62 36.80 33.68
N LEU A 502 23.20 35.74 34.38
CA LEU A 502 23.17 35.69 35.83
C LEU A 502 24.58 35.75 36.42
N ILE A 503 25.53 34.98 35.87
CA ILE A 503 26.95 35.00 36.26
C ILE A 503 27.55 36.39 36.02
N ALA A 504 27.25 37.03 34.88
CA ALA A 504 27.79 38.35 34.56
C ALA A 504 27.21 39.52 35.40
N SER A 505 26.02 39.34 36.00
CA SER A 505 25.30 40.40 36.71
C SER A 505 25.34 40.28 38.23
N HIS A 506 25.89 39.20 38.78
CA HIS A 506 25.95 38.95 40.22
C HIS A 506 27.37 38.57 40.65
N SER A 507 27.68 38.82 41.92
CA SER A 507 29.06 38.72 42.42
C SER A 507 29.38 37.35 43.02
N SER A 508 28.35 36.56 43.35
CA SER A 508 28.50 35.27 44.01
C SER A 508 27.36 34.31 43.70
N PHE A 509 27.63 33.00 43.86
CA PHE A 509 26.62 31.96 43.74
C PHE A 509 25.49 32.10 44.77
N ASP A 510 25.80 32.47 46.02
CA ASP A 510 24.81 32.56 47.09
C ASP A 510 23.76 33.64 46.81
N GLU A 511 24.17 34.77 46.24
CA GLU A 511 23.27 35.85 45.81
C GLU A 511 22.27 35.37 44.73
N ILE A 512 22.75 34.60 43.74
CA ILE A 512 21.92 34.04 42.68
C ILE A 512 20.97 32.98 43.26
N LYS A 513 21.46 32.12 44.16
CA LYS A 513 20.67 31.05 44.78
C LYS A 513 19.55 31.60 45.65
N GLU A 514 19.80 32.65 46.43
CA GLU A 514 18.79 33.29 47.28
C GLU A 514 17.67 33.93 46.45
N LYS A 515 18.05 34.63 45.37
CA LYS A 515 17.11 35.41 44.55
C LYS A 515 16.38 34.59 43.49
N TYR A 516 17.03 33.57 42.91
CA TYR A 516 16.51 32.80 41.77
C TYR A 516 16.42 31.29 42.01
N GLY A 517 16.87 30.78 43.16
CA GLY A 517 16.97 29.34 43.40
C GLY A 517 15.64 28.58 43.40
N SER A 518 14.50 29.27 43.59
CA SER A 518 13.16 28.67 43.47
C SER A 518 12.71 28.48 42.01
N TYR A 519 13.33 29.18 41.05
CA TYR A 519 12.97 29.16 39.64
C TYR A 519 13.91 28.30 38.78
N LEU A 520 15.13 28.02 39.28
CA LEU A 520 16.17 27.31 38.55
C LEU A 520 16.20 25.82 38.92
N SER A 521 16.47 24.96 37.95
CA SER A 521 16.66 23.53 38.21
C SER A 521 17.93 23.27 39.00
N ARG A 522 18.04 22.08 39.61
CA ARG A 522 19.25 21.69 40.36
C ARG A 522 20.47 21.60 39.46
N GLU A 523 20.30 21.16 38.22
CA GLU A 523 21.36 21.08 37.21
C GLU A 523 21.89 22.48 36.88
N VAL A 524 21.00 23.44 36.61
CA VAL A 524 21.36 24.84 36.31
C VAL A 524 22.07 25.48 37.50
N LEU A 525 21.58 25.27 38.72
CA LEU A 525 22.23 25.77 39.93
C LEU A 525 23.62 25.16 40.15
N SER A 526 23.82 23.89 39.79
CA SER A 526 25.15 23.26 39.85
C SER A 526 26.11 23.93 38.88
N VAL A 527 25.68 24.17 37.63
CA VAL A 527 26.51 24.83 36.60
C VAL A 527 26.91 26.24 37.04
N ILE A 528 25.96 27.03 37.58
CA ILE A 528 26.26 28.38 38.09
C ILE A 528 27.26 28.30 39.23
N ARG A 529 27.08 27.37 40.18
CA ARG A 529 27.99 27.20 41.32
C ARG A 529 29.41 26.89 40.87
N ASP A 530 29.56 26.01 39.88
CA ASP A 530 30.87 25.62 39.38
C ASP A 530 31.57 26.76 38.61
N ALA A 531 30.82 27.73 38.06
CA ALA A 531 31.38 28.92 37.42
C ALA A 531 31.90 29.99 38.41
N PHE A 532 31.48 29.95 39.68
CA PHE A 532 31.95 30.83 40.77
C PHE A 532 33.01 30.17 41.66
N ARG A 533 33.41 28.94 41.35
CA ARG A 533 34.58 28.26 41.93
C ARG A 533 35.83 28.63 41.14
#